data_AF-A0A2G7G6B8-F1
#
_entry.id   AF-A0A2G7G6B8-F1
#
_cell.length_a   1.000
_cell.length_b   1.000
_cell.length_c   1.000
_cell.angle_alpha   90.00
_cell.angle_beta   90.00
_cell.angle_gamma   90.00
#
_symmetry.space_group_name_H-M   'P 1'
#
loop_
_entity.id
_entity.type
_entity.pdbx_description
1 polymer ?
#
loop_
_entity_poly.entity_id
_entity_poly.type
_entity_poly.pdbx_seq_one_letter_code
_entity_poly.pdbx_strand_id
1 'polypeptide(L)'
;MEFRETPSFDMMLFAQNILVDGEALYQSPMLELEKEWSGLPGVGAAGSPPVPFQFSDDEANSIEEDACGAIRAMELMRDLKQSVGELWPEKGIVPPGQYDQVKALLDQSKVETIVRLAHSEAERIAWEEAWPYRH
;
A
#
# COMPACT_ATOMS: atom_id res chain seq x y z
N MET A 1 -29.58 4.81 2.54
CA MET A 1 -28.87 4.11 3.63
C MET A 1 -28.86 2.60 3.39
N GLU A 2 -29.95 2.01 2.90
CA GLU A 2 -30.10 0.55 2.69
C GLU A 2 -29.02 -0.10 1.80
N PHE A 3 -28.54 0.57 0.74
CA PHE A 3 -27.50 -0.04 -0.12
C PHE A 3 -26.21 -0.39 0.64
N ARG A 4 -25.81 0.43 1.62
CA ARG A 4 -24.58 0.21 2.41
C ARG A 4 -24.64 -1.02 3.32
N GLU A 5 -25.81 -1.61 3.48
CA GLU A 5 -26.04 -2.81 4.30
C GLU A 5 -26.19 -4.07 3.41
N THR A 6 -25.92 -3.96 2.11
CA THR A 6 -26.06 -5.06 1.16
C THR A 6 -24.74 -5.77 0.89
N PRO A 7 -24.75 -7.10 0.63
CA PRO A 7 -23.55 -7.81 0.18
C PRO A 7 -22.93 -7.22 -1.10
N SER A 8 -23.75 -6.60 -1.97
CA SER A 8 -23.25 -5.93 -3.17
C SER A 8 -22.38 -4.72 -2.85
N PHE A 9 -22.73 -3.96 -1.81
CA PHE A 9 -21.89 -2.86 -1.33
C PHE A 9 -20.59 -3.39 -0.72
N ASP A 10 -20.65 -4.49 0.05
CA ASP A 10 -19.46 -5.12 0.62
C ASP A 10 -18.49 -5.60 -0.46
N MET A 11 -19.00 -6.24 -1.54
CA MET A 11 -18.16 -6.65 -2.67
C MET A 11 -17.53 -5.46 -3.39
N MET A 12 -18.27 -4.36 -3.56
CA MET A 12 -17.74 -3.13 -4.16
C MET A 12 -16.64 -2.52 -3.28
N LEU A 13 -16.85 -2.48 -1.96
CA LEU A 13 -15.86 -1.97 -1.01
C LEU A 13 -14.61 -2.86 -1.00
N PHE A 14 -14.77 -4.17 -1.08
CA PHE A 14 -13.65 -5.10 -1.17
C PHE A 14 -12.82 -4.86 -2.44
N ALA A 15 -13.45 -4.73 -3.60
CA ALA A 15 -12.76 -4.41 -4.85
C ALA A 15 -12.05 -3.05 -4.78
N GLN A 16 -12.66 -2.05 -4.12
CA GLN A 16 -12.03 -0.75 -3.88
C GLN A 16 -10.77 -0.89 -3.01
N ASN A 17 -10.83 -1.67 -1.93
CA ASN A 17 -9.68 -1.84 -1.05
C ASN A 17 -8.52 -2.57 -1.74
N ILE A 18 -8.80 -3.59 -2.56
CA ILE A 18 -7.77 -4.23 -3.40
C ILE A 18 -7.11 -3.21 -4.34
N LEU A 19 -7.91 -2.34 -4.98
CA LEU A 19 -7.40 -1.30 -5.86
C LEU A 19 -6.54 -0.26 -5.12
N VAL A 20 -6.91 0.10 -3.89
CA VAL A 20 -6.26 1.15 -3.10
C VAL A 20 -5.02 0.64 -2.38
N ASP A 21 -5.11 -0.50 -1.71
CA ASP A 21 -4.02 -1.04 -0.90
C ASP A 21 -3.01 -1.81 -1.77
N GLY A 22 -3.47 -2.37 -2.91
CA GLY A 22 -2.68 -3.20 -3.81
C GLY A 22 -2.93 -4.70 -3.59
N GLU A 23 -3.00 -5.45 -4.68
CA GLU A 23 -3.33 -6.88 -4.68
C GLU A 23 -2.33 -7.74 -3.87
N ALA A 24 -1.04 -7.41 -3.95
CA ALA A 24 0.02 -8.16 -3.28
C ALA A 24 -0.16 -8.22 -1.75
N LEU A 25 -0.73 -7.18 -1.12
CA LEU A 25 -1.02 -7.19 0.32
C LEU A 25 -2.13 -8.17 0.72
N TYR A 26 -3.02 -8.53 -0.21
CA TYR A 26 -4.06 -9.54 -0.02
C TYR A 26 -3.57 -10.94 -0.40
N GLN A 27 -2.63 -11.04 -1.33
CA GLN A 27 -2.03 -12.32 -1.75
C GLN A 27 -0.96 -12.81 -0.77
N SER A 28 -0.16 -11.93 -0.17
CA SER A 28 0.90 -12.31 0.79
C SER A 28 0.39 -13.19 1.95
N PRO A 29 -0.77 -12.90 2.59
CA PRO A 29 -1.37 -13.80 3.59
C PRO A 29 -1.73 -15.19 3.06
N MET A 30 -1.99 -15.35 1.76
CA MET A 30 -2.27 -16.65 1.16
C MET A 30 -1.01 -17.54 1.14
N LEU A 31 0.17 -16.94 0.95
CA LEU A 31 1.45 -17.66 1.04
C LEU A 31 1.72 -18.16 2.46
N GLU A 32 1.40 -17.37 3.48
CA GLU A 32 1.49 -17.82 4.88
C GLU A 32 0.45 -18.90 5.20
N LEU A 33 -0.77 -18.76 4.67
CA LEU A 33 -1.83 -19.77 4.83
C LEU A 33 -1.42 -21.12 4.24
N GLU A 34 -0.70 -21.16 3.11
CA GLU A 34 -0.17 -22.39 2.54
C GLU A 34 0.74 -23.15 3.52
N LYS A 35 1.62 -22.43 4.22
CA LYS A 35 2.55 -22.99 5.22
C LYS A 35 1.81 -23.56 6.43
N GLU A 36 0.72 -22.91 6.84
CA GLU A 36 -0.07 -23.28 8.02
C GLU A 36 -1.23 -24.25 7.72
N TRP A 37 -1.55 -24.49 6.45
CA TRP A 37 -2.76 -25.20 6.01
C TRP A 37 -3.00 -26.53 6.72
N SER A 38 -1.96 -27.36 6.81
CA SER A 38 -2.04 -28.68 7.44
C SER A 38 -2.29 -28.64 8.96
N GLY A 39 -2.00 -27.51 9.61
CA GLY A 39 -2.21 -27.28 11.04
C GLY A 39 -3.62 -26.79 11.39
N LEU A 40 -4.43 -26.42 10.39
CA LEU A 40 -5.77 -25.90 10.63
C LEU A 40 -6.73 -26.99 11.13
N PRO A 41 -7.47 -26.76 12.24
CA PRO A 41 -8.39 -27.76 12.80
C PRO A 41 -9.45 -28.26 11.81
N GLY A 42 -9.97 -27.35 10.98
CA GLY A 42 -10.97 -27.67 9.96
C GLY A 42 -10.42 -28.55 8.83
N VAL A 43 -9.14 -28.38 8.47
CA VAL A 43 -8.45 -29.18 7.45
C VAL A 43 -8.25 -30.60 7.97
N GLY A 44 -7.79 -30.78 9.21
CA GLY A 44 -7.68 -32.10 9.82
C GLY A 44 -9.03 -32.81 9.95
N ALA A 45 -10.08 -32.10 10.39
CA ALA A 45 -11.43 -32.66 10.47
C ALA A 45 -12.00 -33.08 9.11
N ALA A 46 -11.59 -32.41 8.03
CA ALA A 46 -11.97 -32.72 6.65
C ALA A 46 -11.10 -33.81 5.98
N GLY A 47 -10.17 -34.44 6.72
CA GLY A 47 -9.30 -35.48 6.19
C GLY A 47 -8.06 -34.95 5.46
N SER A 48 -7.58 -33.76 5.82
CA SER A 48 -6.38 -33.12 5.28
C SER A 48 -6.40 -32.92 3.76
N PRO A 49 -7.42 -32.21 3.21
CA PRO A 49 -7.42 -31.85 1.79
C PRO A 49 -6.17 -31.01 1.44
N PRO A 50 -5.72 -31.05 0.18
CA PRO A 50 -4.66 -30.15 -0.29
C PRO A 50 -5.14 -28.69 -0.23
N VAL A 51 -4.18 -27.76 -0.20
CA VAL A 51 -4.45 -26.32 -0.30
C VAL A 51 -5.20 -26.02 -1.62
N PRO A 52 -6.23 -25.15 -1.63
CA PRO A 52 -7.09 -24.97 -2.80
C PRO A 52 -6.53 -23.99 -3.85
N PHE A 53 -5.31 -23.51 -3.67
CA PHE A 53 -4.62 -22.58 -4.55
C PHE A 53 -3.14 -23.00 -4.66
N GLN A 54 -2.47 -22.55 -5.71
CA GLN A 54 -1.05 -22.82 -5.93
C GLN A 54 -0.44 -21.61 -6.62
N PHE A 55 0.68 -21.14 -6.10
CA PHE A 55 1.52 -20.14 -6.77
C PHE A 55 2.78 -20.83 -7.28
N SER A 56 3.30 -20.40 -8.42
CA SER A 56 4.67 -20.74 -8.82
C SER A 56 5.68 -20.02 -7.92
N ASP A 57 6.91 -20.51 -7.88
CA ASP A 57 7.99 -19.88 -7.11
C ASP A 57 8.21 -18.41 -7.56
N ASP A 58 8.11 -18.15 -8.87
CA ASP A 58 8.23 -16.80 -9.42
C ASP A 58 7.08 -15.89 -8.97
N GLU A 59 5.83 -16.39 -8.97
CA GLU A 59 4.66 -15.63 -8.47
C GLU A 59 4.79 -15.36 -6.97
N ALA A 60 5.18 -16.35 -6.17
CA ALA A 60 5.36 -16.20 -4.74
C ALA A 60 6.44 -15.14 -4.40
N ASN A 61 7.57 -15.18 -5.12
CA ASN A 61 8.63 -14.17 -4.97
C ASN A 61 8.12 -12.76 -5.35
N SER A 62 7.41 -12.63 -6.48
CA SER A 62 6.84 -11.34 -6.90
C SER A 62 5.84 -10.80 -5.87
N ILE A 63 4.96 -11.64 -5.35
CA ILE A 63 3.99 -11.27 -4.31
C ILE A 63 4.71 -10.75 -3.07
N GLU A 64 5.76 -11.45 -2.61
CA GLU A 64 6.51 -11.05 -1.42
C GLU A 64 7.28 -9.74 -1.64
N GLU A 65 7.93 -9.57 -2.80
CA GLU A 65 8.62 -8.33 -3.16
C GLU A 65 7.66 -7.14 -3.23
N ASP A 66 6.52 -7.30 -3.91
CA ASP A 66 5.51 -6.25 -4.06
C ASP A 66 4.86 -5.90 -2.72
N ALA A 67 4.53 -6.89 -1.89
CA ALA A 67 3.99 -6.66 -0.55
C ALA A 67 5.00 -5.93 0.35
N CYS A 68 6.26 -6.35 0.33
CA CYS A 68 7.34 -5.68 1.07
C CYS A 68 7.55 -4.23 0.59
N GLY A 69 7.52 -4.02 -0.73
CA GLY A 69 7.61 -2.70 -1.35
C GLY A 69 6.45 -1.79 -0.91
N ALA A 70 5.22 -2.30 -0.96
CA ALA A 70 4.02 -1.58 -0.53
C ALA A 70 4.08 -1.21 0.96
N ILE A 71 4.48 -2.13 1.84
CA ILE A 71 4.65 -1.86 3.27
C ILE A 71 5.65 -0.72 3.46
N ARG A 72 6.85 -0.81 2.87
CA ARG A 72 7.89 0.25 2.98
C ARG A 72 7.39 1.59 2.46
N ALA A 73 6.63 1.61 1.37
CA ALA A 73 6.03 2.83 0.84
C ALA A 73 4.99 3.44 1.81
N MET A 74 4.16 2.61 2.46
CA MET A 74 3.22 3.06 3.49
C MET A 74 3.95 3.66 4.71
N GLU A 75 5.04 3.04 5.14
CA GLU A 75 5.88 3.57 6.22
C GLU A 75 6.50 4.92 5.85
N LEU A 76 7.04 5.03 4.63
CA LEU A 76 7.57 6.29 4.11
C LEU A 76 6.52 7.40 4.08
N MET A 77 5.30 7.09 3.61
CA MET A 77 4.20 8.05 3.56
C MET A 77 3.74 8.48 4.96
N ARG A 78 3.76 7.57 5.93
CA ARG A 78 3.48 7.87 7.34
C ARG A 78 4.53 8.82 7.92
N ASP A 79 5.81 8.58 7.65
CA ASP A 79 6.91 9.43 8.11
C ASP A 79 6.81 10.84 7.49
N LEU A 80 6.51 10.90 6.19
CA LEU A 80 6.28 12.17 5.48
C LEU A 80 5.09 12.94 6.05
N LYS A 81 3.98 12.24 6.35
CA LYS A 81 2.83 12.85 7.00
C LYS A 81 3.19 13.41 8.38
N GLN A 82 3.99 12.68 9.15
CA GLN A 82 4.45 13.10 10.47
C GLN A 82 5.39 14.32 10.39
N SER A 83 6.24 14.42 9.37
CA SER A 83 7.16 15.56 9.21
C SER A 83 6.41 16.85 8.83
N VAL A 84 5.36 16.75 8.03
CA VAL A 84 4.50 17.89 7.65
C VAL A 84 3.56 18.30 8.79
N GLY A 85 3.14 17.35 9.63
CA GLY A 85 2.36 17.61 10.85
C GLY A 85 0.95 18.11 10.56
N GLU A 86 0.51 19.14 11.31
CA GLU A 86 -0.84 19.71 11.20
C GLU A 86 -1.14 20.35 9.83
N LEU A 87 -0.10 20.68 9.06
CA LEU A 87 -0.22 21.24 7.72
C LEU A 87 -0.38 20.17 6.64
N TRP A 88 -0.42 18.88 7.01
CA TRP A 88 -0.65 17.80 6.05
C TRP A 88 -2.02 17.96 5.39
N PRO A 89 -2.10 17.99 4.05
CA PRO A 89 -3.36 18.18 3.36
C PRO A 89 -4.19 16.90 3.41
N GLU A 90 -4.94 16.71 4.49
CA GLU A 90 -5.86 15.58 4.64
C GLU A 90 -6.85 15.56 3.46
N LYS A 91 -6.85 14.45 2.71
CA LYS A 91 -7.65 14.29 1.48
C LYS A 91 -7.39 15.36 0.42
N GLY A 92 -6.19 15.94 0.42
CA GLY A 92 -5.79 17.00 -0.53
C GLY A 92 -6.37 18.38 -0.22
N ILE A 93 -6.98 18.58 0.97
CA ILE A 93 -7.60 19.84 1.36
C ILE A 93 -6.59 20.68 2.14
N VAL A 94 -6.41 21.93 1.72
CA VAL A 94 -5.54 22.90 2.39
C VAL A 94 -6.37 24.04 2.98
N PRO A 95 -6.13 24.46 4.23
CA PRO A 95 -6.84 25.60 4.83
C PRO A 95 -6.68 26.90 4.03
N PRO A 96 -7.72 27.76 3.97
CA PRO A 96 -7.61 29.06 3.32
C PRO A 96 -6.48 29.91 3.90
N GLY A 97 -5.68 30.53 3.04
CA GLY A 97 -4.56 31.39 3.45
C GLY A 97 -3.28 30.64 3.84
N GLN A 98 -3.27 29.29 3.81
CA GLN A 98 -2.09 28.46 4.11
C GLN A 98 -1.53 27.73 2.89
N TYR A 99 -2.12 27.94 1.70
CA TYR A 99 -1.72 27.25 0.47
C TYR A 99 -0.22 27.34 0.17
N ASP A 100 0.33 28.56 0.16
CA ASP A 100 1.74 28.77 -0.17
C ASP A 100 2.68 28.13 0.87
N GLN A 101 2.29 28.17 2.15
CA GLN A 101 3.06 27.55 3.23
C GLN A 101 3.07 26.02 3.12
N VAL A 102 1.89 25.42 2.91
CA VAL A 102 1.74 23.96 2.77
C VAL A 102 2.47 23.49 1.52
N LYS A 103 2.37 24.22 0.41
CA LYS A 103 3.10 23.94 -0.83
C LYS A 103 4.61 23.93 -0.59
N ALA A 104 5.15 24.98 0.03
CA ALA A 104 6.58 25.07 0.31
C ALA A 104 7.08 23.92 1.21
N LEU A 105 6.29 23.53 2.22
CA LEU A 105 6.63 22.43 3.12
C LEU A 105 6.60 21.06 2.41
N LEU A 106 5.62 20.84 1.54
CA LEU A 106 5.55 19.62 0.72
C LEU A 106 6.71 19.54 -0.28
N ASP A 107 7.13 20.67 -0.84
CA ASP A 107 8.28 20.75 -1.76
C ASP A 107 9.60 20.46 -1.05
N GLN A 108 9.79 21.03 0.14
CA GLN A 108 10.92 20.70 0.98
C GLN A 108 10.94 19.21 1.34
N SER A 109 9.81 18.67 1.79
CA SER A 109 9.71 17.27 2.20
C SER A 109 9.93 16.31 1.03
N LYS A 110 9.50 16.68 -0.18
CA LYS A 110 9.84 15.97 -1.42
C LYS A 110 11.34 15.91 -1.62
N VAL A 111 12.02 17.05 -1.63
CA VAL A 111 13.47 17.14 -1.87
C VAL A 111 14.23 16.31 -0.83
N GLU A 112 13.89 16.45 0.45
CA GLU A 112 14.51 15.68 1.55
C GLU A 112 14.30 14.17 1.38
N THR A 113 13.10 13.75 0.97
CA THR A 113 12.78 12.34 0.72
C THR A 113 13.61 11.78 -0.44
N ILE A 114 13.66 12.49 -1.56
CA ILE A 114 14.41 12.06 -2.74
C ILE A 114 15.90 11.98 -2.44
N VAL A 115 16.48 12.98 -1.77
CA VAL A 115 17.89 12.98 -1.36
C VAL A 115 18.21 11.80 -0.45
N ARG A 116 17.27 11.41 0.43
CA ARG A 116 17.46 10.29 1.35
C ARG A 116 17.37 8.92 0.66
N LEU A 117 16.53 8.79 -0.37
CA LEU A 117 16.19 7.48 -0.95
C LEU A 117 16.85 7.19 -2.30
N ALA A 118 17.21 8.22 -3.07
CA ALA A 118 17.88 8.04 -4.35
C ALA A 118 19.38 7.90 -4.16
N HIS A 119 19.92 6.75 -4.55
CA HIS A 119 21.35 6.42 -4.52
C HIS A 119 22.01 6.60 -5.89
N SER A 120 21.25 6.96 -6.92
CA SER A 120 21.74 7.24 -8.27
C SER A 120 20.93 8.36 -8.94
N GLU A 121 21.50 8.95 -9.99
CA GLU A 121 20.78 9.96 -10.78
C GLU A 121 19.55 9.36 -11.49
N ALA A 122 19.65 8.09 -11.91
CA ALA A 122 18.51 7.38 -12.50
C ALA A 122 17.35 7.21 -11.50
N GLU A 123 17.65 6.83 -10.26
CA GLU A 123 16.65 6.76 -9.20
C GLU A 123 16.06 8.12 -8.88
N ARG A 124 16.90 9.16 -8.85
CA ARG A 124 16.44 10.54 -8.61
C ARG A 124 15.44 10.98 -9.68
N ILE A 125 15.73 10.73 -10.95
CA ILE A 125 14.82 11.01 -12.06
C ILE A 125 13.52 10.20 -11.90
N ALA A 126 13.62 8.91 -11.59
CA ALA A 126 12.44 8.06 -11.39
C ALA A 126 11.54 8.58 -10.24
N TRP A 127 12.13 9.01 -9.13
CA TRP A 127 11.39 9.63 -8.03
C TRP A 127 10.71 10.94 -8.42
N GLU A 128 11.39 11.79 -9.19
CA GLU A 128 10.80 13.04 -9.70
C GLU A 128 9.63 12.78 -10.65
N GLU A 129 9.75 11.77 -11.52
CA GLU A 129 8.71 11.38 -12.47
C GLU A 129 7.49 10.74 -11.80
N ALA A 130 7.72 9.93 -10.76
CA ALA A 130 6.69 9.24 -9.98
C ALA A 130 5.97 10.16 -8.99
N TRP A 131 6.50 11.35 -8.70
CA TRP A 131 5.87 12.27 -7.75
C TRP A 131 4.49 12.73 -8.26
N PRO A 132 3.43 12.72 -7.44
CA PRO A 132 2.05 12.92 -7.89
C PRO A 132 1.72 14.34 -8.37
N TYR A 133 2.63 15.30 -8.21
CA TYR A 133 2.49 16.67 -8.70
C TYR A 133 3.83 17.21 -9.20
N ARG A 134 3.74 18.10 -10.19
CA ARG A 134 4.86 18.79 -10.82
C ARG A 134 4.68 20.30 -10.67
N HIS A 135 5.79 21.04 -10.62
CA HIS A 135 5.81 22.51 -10.61
C HIS A 135 6.11 23.09 -11.97
#